data_AF-A0A2J0M7R6-F1
#
_entry.id   AF-A0A2J0M7R6-F1
#
_cell.length_a   1.000
_cell.length_b   1.000
_cell.length_c   1.000
_cell.angle_alpha   90.00
_cell.angle_beta   90.00
_cell.angle_gamma   90.00
#
_symmetry.space_group_name_H-M   'P 1'
#
loop_
_entity.id
_entity.type
_entity.pdbx_description
1 polymer ?
#
loop_
_entity_poly.entity_id
_entity_poly.type
_entity_poly.pdbx_seq_one_letter_code
_entity_poly.pdbx_strand_id
1 'polypeptide(L)'
;MKKQLTNIIASQILKKQASSGSLDISEIRDDNHPGKAILMFVEIEASDRDNEKIITAMKKELSDQFFNAPAQTDEYAFENALAKANLQVKDILLAKPKNWLQRIHIAAVALCDDEIHISPIGNVHAFLVHNQKVSDVLATESKSAPNPVKIFTNIVSGKLSSGNAIV
;
A
#
# COMPACT_ATOMS: atom_id res chain seq x y z
N MET A 1 5.31 24.51 -5.78
CA MET A 1 6.75 24.29 -6.05
C MET A 1 7.45 23.35 -5.05
N LYS A 2 7.27 23.45 -3.72
CA LYS A 2 7.97 22.55 -2.75
C LYS A 2 7.62 21.05 -2.88
N LYS A 3 6.34 20.69 -3.06
CA LYS A 3 5.86 19.30 -3.09
C LYS A 3 6.46 18.46 -4.24
N GLN A 4 6.61 19.07 -5.43
CA GLN A 4 7.25 18.42 -6.58
C GLN A 4 8.74 18.16 -6.34
N LEU A 5 9.46 19.11 -5.74
CA LEU A 5 10.88 18.95 -5.46
C LEU A 5 11.14 17.82 -4.45
N THR A 6 10.30 17.70 -3.42
CA THR A 6 10.39 16.63 -2.41
C THR A 6 10.18 15.24 -3.03
N ASN A 7 9.18 15.10 -3.90
CA ASN A 7 8.91 13.83 -4.60
C ASN A 7 10.05 13.43 -5.55
N ILE A 8 10.69 14.40 -6.20
CA ILE A 8 11.83 14.16 -7.09
C ILE A 8 13.06 13.73 -6.28
N ILE A 9 13.32 14.34 -5.13
CA ILE A 9 14.46 14.00 -4.28
C ILE A 9 14.26 12.61 -3.65
N ALA A 10 13.06 12.31 -3.14
CA ALA A 10 12.74 10.98 -2.59
C ALA A 10 12.94 9.87 -3.64
N SER A 11 12.41 10.04 -4.85
CA SER A 11 12.56 9.07 -5.93
C SER A 11 14.01 8.92 -6.43
N GLN A 12 14.82 9.98 -6.40
CA GLN A 12 16.24 9.93 -6.80
C GLN A 12 17.15 9.27 -5.76
N ILE A 13 16.94 9.53 -4.46
CA ILE A 13 17.72 8.89 -3.39
C ILE A 13 17.43 7.38 -3.36
N LEU A 14 16.16 7.00 -3.53
CA LEU A 14 15.74 5.59 -3.58
C LEU A 14 16.32 4.84 -4.79
N LYS A 15 16.33 5.44 -5.99
CA LYS A 15 16.94 4.85 -7.19
C LYS A 15 18.45 4.64 -7.08
N LYS A 16 19.14 5.43 -6.25
CA LYS A 16 20.60 5.35 -6.11
C LYS A 16 21.05 4.20 -5.21
N GLN A 17 20.14 3.57 -4.46
CA GLN A 17 20.47 2.56 -3.44
C GLN A 17 19.90 1.16 -3.69
N ALA A 18 18.97 0.94 -4.62
CA ALA A 18 18.21 -0.31 -4.68
C ALA A 18 18.42 -1.14 -5.97
N SER A 19 18.42 -2.45 -5.73
CA SER A 19 18.43 -3.64 -6.60
C SER A 19 17.76 -3.54 -7.99
N SER A 20 17.99 -4.54 -8.84
CA SER A 20 17.33 -4.74 -10.14
C SER A 20 15.80 -4.97 -10.08
N GLY A 21 15.18 -4.78 -8.92
CA GLY A 21 13.74 -4.92 -8.69
C GLY A 21 12.89 -3.74 -9.16
N SER A 22 11.75 -3.51 -8.50
CA SER A 22 10.78 -2.46 -8.82
C SER A 22 10.38 -1.69 -7.57
N LEU A 23 10.29 -0.36 -7.72
CA LEU A 23 9.84 0.56 -6.69
C LEU A 23 8.76 1.48 -7.30
N ASP A 24 7.60 1.55 -6.66
CA ASP A 24 6.47 2.37 -7.08
C ASP A 24 5.86 3.09 -5.88
N ILE A 25 5.72 4.41 -5.98
CA ILE A 25 4.99 5.22 -5.00
C ILE A 25 3.92 5.97 -5.80
N SER A 26 2.66 5.72 -5.48
CA SER A 26 1.54 6.29 -6.23
C SER A 26 0.45 6.80 -5.30
N GLU A 27 -0.18 7.88 -5.73
CA GLU A 27 -1.39 8.43 -5.13
C GLU A 27 -2.50 8.36 -6.19
N ILE A 28 -3.63 7.74 -5.84
CA ILE A 28 -4.80 7.59 -6.69
C ILE A 28 -5.93 8.39 -6.05
N ARG A 29 -6.53 9.28 -6.84
CA ARG A 29 -7.65 10.15 -6.45
C ARG A 29 -8.77 10.03 -7.47
N ASP A 30 -9.99 10.28 -7.02
CA ASP A 30 -11.18 10.34 -7.86
C ASP A 30 -11.87 11.69 -7.64
N ASP A 31 -12.14 12.42 -8.72
CA ASP A 31 -12.70 13.78 -8.66
C ASP A 31 -14.12 13.80 -8.08
N ASN A 32 -14.86 12.68 -8.15
CA ASN A 32 -16.18 12.57 -7.55
C ASN A 32 -16.11 12.28 -6.04
N HIS A 33 -14.91 11.96 -5.52
CA HIS A 33 -14.68 11.59 -4.13
C HIS A 33 -13.50 12.37 -3.52
N PRO A 34 -13.58 13.71 -3.42
CA PRO A 34 -12.45 14.56 -3.05
C PRO A 34 -11.88 14.31 -1.64
N GLY A 35 -12.68 13.75 -0.73
CA GLY A 35 -12.27 13.33 0.62
C GLY A 35 -11.53 11.99 0.67
N LYS A 36 -11.46 11.27 -0.46
CA LYS A 36 -10.89 9.94 -0.55
C LYS A 36 -9.62 9.89 -1.39
N ALA A 37 -8.66 9.08 -0.98
CA ALA A 37 -7.48 8.76 -1.78
C ALA A 37 -6.92 7.38 -1.42
N ILE A 38 -6.24 6.75 -2.38
CA ILE A 38 -5.39 5.59 -2.12
C ILE A 38 -3.94 6.01 -2.28
N LEU A 39 -3.10 5.71 -1.29
CA LEU A 39 -1.66 5.73 -1.42
C LEU A 39 -1.16 4.29 -1.51
N MET A 40 -0.22 4.05 -2.41
CA MET A 40 0.51 2.78 -2.48
C MET A 40 2.01 3.03 -2.43
N PHE A 41 2.67 2.31 -1.53
CA PHE A 41 4.12 2.21 -1.45
C PHE A 41 4.47 0.76 -1.77
N VAL A 42 5.21 0.53 -2.84
CA VAL A 42 5.57 -0.80 -3.30
C VAL A 42 7.06 -0.90 -3.52
N GLU A 43 7.67 -1.90 -2.90
CA GLU A 43 9.00 -2.38 -3.19
C GLU A 43 8.94 -3.88 -3.50
N ILE A 44 9.42 -4.26 -4.68
CA ILE A 44 9.65 -5.65 -5.06
C ILE A 44 11.14 -5.77 -5.36
N GLU A 45 11.91 -6.33 -4.44
CA GLU A 45 13.37 -6.38 -4.61
C GLU A 45 13.80 -7.33 -5.73
N ALA A 46 12.94 -8.30 -6.08
CA ALA A 46 13.21 -9.28 -7.12
C ALA A 46 12.99 -8.68 -8.51
N SER A 47 13.99 -8.75 -9.37
CA SER A 47 13.85 -8.46 -10.80
C SER A 47 12.97 -9.51 -11.45
N ASP A 48 11.75 -9.16 -11.85
CA ASP A 48 10.83 -10.04 -12.55
C ASP A 48 9.96 -9.24 -13.54
N ARG A 49 9.75 -9.81 -14.73
CA ARG A 49 8.95 -9.17 -15.79
C ARG A 49 7.49 -8.92 -15.40
N ASP A 50 6.97 -9.66 -14.42
CA ASP A 50 5.59 -9.54 -13.98
C ASP A 50 5.41 -8.45 -12.91
N ASN A 51 6.47 -7.82 -12.41
CA ASN A 51 6.39 -6.80 -11.34
C ASN A 51 5.43 -5.67 -11.71
N GLU A 52 5.61 -5.07 -12.88
CA GLU A 52 4.76 -3.98 -13.37
C GLU A 52 3.30 -4.43 -13.54
N LYS A 53 3.09 -5.66 -14.02
CA LYS A 53 1.77 -6.26 -14.18
C LYS A 53 1.07 -6.42 -12.83
N ILE A 54 1.77 -6.91 -11.81
CA ILE A 54 1.26 -7.07 -10.45
C ILE A 54 0.86 -5.70 -9.87
N ILE A 55 1.78 -4.73 -9.93
CA ILE A 55 1.58 -3.37 -9.41
C ILE A 55 0.38 -2.68 -10.08
N THR A 56 0.32 -2.74 -11.42
CA THR A 56 -0.75 -2.10 -12.19
C THR A 56 -2.10 -2.77 -11.94
N ALA A 57 -2.13 -4.10 -11.84
CA ALA A 57 -3.35 -4.84 -11.53
C ALA A 57 -3.91 -4.48 -10.14
N MET A 58 -3.05 -4.39 -9.12
CA MET A 58 -3.48 -3.96 -7.78
C MET A 58 -3.99 -2.52 -7.78
N LYS A 59 -3.26 -1.57 -8.39
CA LYS A 59 -3.69 -0.16 -8.45
C LYS A 59 -5.04 0.00 -9.12
N LYS A 60 -5.23 -0.69 -10.26
CA LYS A 60 -6.49 -0.66 -10.99
C LYS A 60 -7.63 -1.20 -10.14
N GLU A 61 -7.48 -2.39 -9.57
CA GLU A 61 -8.56 -3.02 -8.80
C GLU A 61 -8.87 -2.25 -7.51
N LEU A 62 -7.85 -1.74 -6.82
CA LEU A 62 -8.04 -0.89 -5.65
C LEU A 62 -8.82 0.37 -5.99
N SER A 63 -8.44 1.06 -7.06
CA SER A 63 -9.12 2.26 -7.54
C SER A 63 -10.58 1.96 -7.91
N ASP A 64 -10.80 0.97 -8.77
CA ASP A 64 -12.14 0.67 -9.30
C ASP A 64 -13.12 0.32 -8.17
N GLN A 65 -12.68 -0.49 -7.21
CA GLN A 65 -13.54 -0.96 -6.13
C GLN A 65 -13.72 0.07 -5.02
N PHE A 66 -12.65 0.75 -4.60
CA PHE A 66 -12.71 1.66 -3.46
C PHE A 66 -13.57 2.90 -3.74
N PHE A 67 -13.48 3.46 -4.95
CA PHE A 67 -14.22 4.67 -5.31
C PHE A 67 -15.64 4.37 -5.82
N ASN A 68 -15.87 3.24 -6.49
CA ASN A 68 -17.11 3.04 -7.24
C ASN A 68 -18.02 1.91 -6.72
N ALA A 69 -17.49 0.97 -5.91
CA ALA A 69 -18.33 -0.12 -5.42
C ALA A 69 -19.25 0.36 -4.27
N PRO A 70 -20.54 -0.02 -4.27
CA PRO A 70 -21.42 0.26 -3.15
C PRO A 70 -20.89 -0.39 -1.86
N ALA A 71 -20.71 0.42 -0.82
CA ALA A 71 -20.24 -0.03 0.48
C ALA A 71 -20.94 0.74 1.61
N GLN A 72 -21.04 0.13 2.78
CA GLN A 72 -21.67 0.76 3.95
C GLN A 72 -20.76 1.79 4.61
N THR A 73 -19.45 1.56 4.58
CA THR A 73 -18.41 2.42 5.14
C THR A 73 -17.19 2.42 4.23
N ASP A 74 -16.31 3.41 4.38
CA ASP A 74 -15.08 3.48 3.60
C ASP A 74 -14.08 2.39 3.98
N GLU A 75 -14.05 1.99 5.26
CA GLU A 75 -13.30 0.81 5.70
C GLU A 75 -13.76 -0.46 4.95
N TYR A 76 -15.08 -0.66 4.83
CA TYR A 76 -15.64 -1.80 4.11
C TYR A 76 -15.38 -1.70 2.59
N ALA A 77 -15.43 -0.50 2.02
CA ALA A 77 -15.04 -0.27 0.64
C ALA A 77 -13.58 -0.68 0.40
N PHE A 78 -12.69 -0.28 1.31
CA PHE A 78 -11.27 -0.61 1.25
C PHE A 78 -11.01 -2.11 1.44
N GLU A 79 -11.67 -2.76 2.39
CA GLU A 79 -11.57 -4.21 2.58
C GLU A 79 -12.00 -4.98 1.33
N ASN A 80 -13.12 -4.60 0.71
CA ASN A 80 -13.58 -5.20 -0.54
C ASN A 80 -12.58 -4.97 -1.68
N ALA A 81 -12.04 -3.76 -1.79
CA ALA A 81 -11.03 -3.43 -2.80
C ALA A 81 -9.77 -4.30 -2.64
N LEU A 82 -9.27 -4.47 -1.42
CA LEU A 82 -8.13 -5.36 -1.13
C LEU A 82 -8.45 -6.82 -1.45
N ALA A 83 -9.66 -7.30 -1.13
CA ALA A 83 -10.10 -8.65 -1.44
C ALA A 83 -10.15 -8.89 -2.96
N LYS A 84 -10.61 -7.91 -3.74
CA LYS A 84 -10.62 -8.00 -5.21
C LYS A 84 -9.22 -7.92 -5.79
N ALA A 85 -8.35 -7.04 -5.26
CA ALA A 85 -6.96 -6.97 -5.65
C ALA A 85 -6.24 -8.32 -5.41
N ASN A 86 -6.47 -8.97 -4.26
CA ASN A 86 -5.96 -10.31 -3.96
C ASN A 86 -6.36 -11.31 -5.07
N LEU A 87 -7.64 -11.34 -5.46
CA LEU A 87 -8.12 -12.23 -6.52
C LEU A 87 -7.45 -11.95 -7.87
N GLN A 88 -7.26 -10.67 -8.20
CA GLN A 88 -6.72 -10.24 -9.48
C GLN A 88 -5.25 -10.63 -9.68
N VAL A 89 -4.44 -10.64 -8.62
CA VAL A 89 -3.01 -11.00 -8.70
C VAL A 89 -2.70 -12.44 -8.29
N LYS A 90 -3.67 -13.16 -7.72
CA LYS A 90 -3.51 -14.52 -7.18
C LYS A 90 -2.76 -15.45 -8.12
N ASP A 91 -3.21 -15.59 -9.37
CA ASP A 91 -2.64 -16.57 -10.30
C ASP A 91 -1.20 -16.22 -10.68
N ILE A 92 -0.89 -14.93 -10.77
CA ILE A 92 0.49 -14.46 -11.02
C ILE A 92 1.38 -14.83 -9.83
N LEU A 93 0.89 -14.60 -8.60
CA LEU A 93 1.64 -14.87 -7.38
C LEU A 93 1.79 -16.35 -7.07
N LEU A 94 0.80 -17.18 -7.39
CA LEU A 94 0.88 -18.64 -7.27
C LEU A 94 1.97 -19.24 -8.16
N ALA A 95 2.26 -18.62 -9.30
CA ALA A 95 3.35 -19.03 -10.18
C ALA A 95 4.74 -18.59 -9.68
N LYS A 96 4.82 -17.74 -8.65
CA LYS A 96 6.10 -17.26 -8.11
C LYS A 96 6.66 -18.23 -7.06
N PRO A 97 7.99 -18.42 -7.03
CA PRO A 97 8.60 -19.24 -5.99
C PRO A 97 8.52 -18.53 -4.62
N LYS A 98 8.51 -19.32 -3.53
CA LYS A 98 8.36 -18.81 -2.16
C LYS A 98 9.40 -17.77 -1.75
N ASN A 99 10.61 -17.83 -2.28
CA ASN A 99 11.66 -16.83 -2.02
C ASN A 99 11.38 -15.50 -2.72
N TRP A 100 10.68 -15.49 -3.86
CA TRP A 100 10.22 -14.27 -4.51
C TRP A 100 9.15 -13.58 -3.67
N LEU A 101 8.20 -14.34 -3.12
CA LEU A 101 7.14 -13.81 -2.25
C LEU A 101 7.67 -13.18 -0.96
N GLN A 102 8.88 -13.53 -0.50
CA GLN A 102 9.49 -12.89 0.67
C GLN A 102 10.06 -11.50 0.37
N ARG A 103 10.15 -11.13 -0.90
CA ARG A 103 10.82 -9.92 -1.40
C ARG A 103 9.82 -8.88 -1.95
N ILE A 104 8.55 -9.02 -1.56
CA ILE A 104 7.48 -8.07 -1.86
C ILE A 104 7.09 -7.35 -0.58
N HIS A 105 7.16 -6.04 -0.62
CA HIS A 105 6.89 -5.14 0.50
C HIS A 105 5.93 -4.05 0.01
N ILE A 106 4.72 -4.03 0.56
CA ILE A 106 3.67 -3.11 0.08
C ILE A 106 2.93 -2.53 1.27
N ALA A 107 2.66 -1.22 1.25
CA ALA A 107 1.58 -0.63 2.02
C ALA A 107 0.53 -0.08 1.05
N ALA A 108 -0.68 -0.61 1.12
CA ALA A 108 -1.86 0.04 0.56
C ALA A 108 -2.51 0.85 1.68
N VAL A 109 -2.81 2.11 1.41
CA VAL A 109 -3.37 3.05 2.39
C VAL A 109 -4.60 3.71 1.78
N ALA A 110 -5.75 3.61 2.44
CA ALA A 110 -6.90 4.45 2.14
C ALA A 110 -6.94 5.63 3.10
N LEU A 111 -7.11 6.84 2.55
CA LEU A 111 -7.39 8.06 3.28
C LEU A 111 -8.84 8.45 3.03
N CYS A 112 -9.61 8.67 4.09
CA CYS A 112 -11.04 8.97 4.04
C CYS A 112 -11.33 10.10 5.04
N ASP A 113 -11.31 11.35 4.57
CA ASP A 113 -11.43 12.53 5.42
C ASP A 113 -10.42 12.54 6.59
N ASP A 114 -10.87 12.24 7.82
CA ASP A 114 -10.05 12.14 9.03
C ASP A 114 -9.59 10.70 9.35
N GLU A 115 -9.97 9.72 8.54
CA GLU A 115 -9.68 8.30 8.75
C GLU A 115 -8.55 7.81 7.83
N ILE A 116 -7.77 6.88 8.36
CA ILE A 116 -6.73 6.17 7.63
C ILE A 116 -6.89 4.68 7.85
N HIS A 117 -6.76 3.91 6.77
CA HIS A 117 -6.75 2.46 6.79
C HIS A 117 -5.50 1.96 6.07
N ILE A 118 -4.71 1.10 6.72
CA ILE A 118 -3.43 0.62 6.21
C ILE A 118 -3.45 -0.89 6.13
N SER A 119 -3.15 -1.45 4.95
CA SER A 119 -2.94 -2.88 4.77
C SER A 119 -1.52 -3.16 4.28
N PRO A 120 -0.64 -3.70 5.13
CA PRO A 120 0.73 -4.02 4.76
C PRO A 120 0.88 -5.44 4.20
N ILE A 121 1.91 -5.62 3.38
CA ILE A 121 2.43 -6.90 2.90
C ILE A 121 3.94 -6.89 3.15
N GLY A 122 4.47 -7.96 3.74
CA GLY A 122 5.90 -8.11 3.95
C GLY A 122 6.44 -7.20 5.05
N ASN A 123 7.63 -6.63 4.85
CA ASN A 123 8.32 -5.84 5.86
C ASN A 123 8.10 -4.35 5.64
N VAL A 124 7.00 -3.83 6.17
CA VAL A 124 6.66 -2.40 6.08
C VAL A 124 6.43 -1.83 7.47
N HIS A 125 6.91 -0.62 7.68
CA HIS A 125 6.69 0.16 8.88
C HIS A 125 5.81 1.36 8.56
N ALA A 126 4.94 1.74 9.48
CA ALA A 126 4.24 3.02 9.44
C ALA A 126 4.31 3.64 10.83
N PHE A 127 4.82 4.86 10.91
CA PHE A 127 5.09 5.52 12.18
C PHE A 127 4.07 6.64 12.40
N LEU A 128 3.30 6.52 13.48
CA LEU A 128 2.48 7.61 13.99
C LEU A 128 3.34 8.54 14.83
N VAL A 129 3.40 9.80 14.41
CA VAL A 129 3.97 10.90 15.17
C VAL A 129 2.84 11.67 15.83
N HIS A 130 2.79 11.59 17.16
CA HIS A 130 1.75 12.24 17.97
C HIS A 130 2.36 12.76 19.29
N ASN A 131 2.16 14.04 19.60
CA ASN A 131 2.63 14.65 20.85
C ASN A 131 4.12 14.37 21.14
N GLN A 132 4.99 14.54 20.13
CA GLN A 132 6.43 14.27 20.19
C GLN A 132 6.80 12.80 20.48
N LYS A 133 5.83 11.88 20.41
CA LYS A 133 6.06 10.44 20.47
C LYS A 133 5.96 9.84 19.07
N VAL A 134 6.78 8.84 18.82
CA VAL A 134 6.78 8.05 17.59
C VAL A 134 6.45 6.61 17.96
N SER A 135 5.42 6.05 17.34
CA SER A 135 5.02 4.66 17.52
C SER A 135 4.84 3.98 16.17
N ASP A 136 5.41 2.79 16.00
CA ASP A 136 5.16 1.95 14.84
C ASP A 136 3.77 1.29 14.98
N VAL A 137 2.85 1.64 14.09
CA VAL A 137 1.47 1.13 14.12
C VAL A 137 1.32 -0.22 13.39
N LEU A 138 2.39 -0.69 12.72
CA LEU A 138 2.42 -1.99 12.03
C LEU A 138 3.35 -3.01 12.72
N ALA A 139 3.89 -2.67 13.89
CA ALA A 139 4.75 -3.56 14.65
C ALA A 139 4.00 -4.86 14.99
N THR A 140 4.45 -5.99 14.42
CA THR A 140 3.92 -7.33 14.69
C THR A 140 5.05 -8.29 15.05
N GLU A 141 4.77 -9.26 15.92
CA GLU A 141 5.79 -10.19 16.44
C GLU A 141 6.22 -11.27 15.44
N SER A 142 5.47 -11.50 14.35
CA SER A 142 5.75 -12.59 13.40
C SER A 142 5.74 -12.13 11.94
N LYS A 143 6.92 -12.14 11.31
CA LYS A 143 7.09 -11.90 9.86
C LYS A 143 7.04 -13.22 9.10
N SER A 144 5.85 -13.73 8.80
CA SER A 144 5.69 -14.86 7.88
C SER A 144 5.69 -14.38 6.44
N ALA A 145 6.15 -15.22 5.51
CA ALA A 145 6.05 -14.93 4.08
C ALA A 145 4.57 -14.70 3.69
N PRO A 146 4.28 -13.71 2.81
CA PRO A 146 2.93 -13.46 2.30
C PRO A 146 2.28 -14.72 1.69
N ASN A 147 0.99 -14.91 1.94
CA ASN A 147 0.21 -15.96 1.32
C ASN A 147 -0.19 -15.53 -0.11
N PRO A 148 0.21 -16.25 -1.18
CA PRO A 148 -0.07 -15.84 -2.56
C PRO A 148 -1.56 -15.79 -2.91
N VAL A 149 -2.43 -16.43 -2.13
CA VAL A 149 -3.89 -16.40 -2.32
C VAL A 149 -4.55 -15.21 -1.63
N LYS A 150 -3.96 -14.73 -0.54
CA LYS A 150 -4.51 -13.64 0.29
C LYS A 150 -3.32 -12.84 0.84
N ILE A 151 -2.76 -11.95 0.03
CA ILE A 151 -1.58 -11.16 0.41
C ILE A 151 -1.95 -10.03 1.38
N PHE A 152 -3.06 -9.33 1.14
CA PHE A 152 -3.64 -8.39 2.09
C PHE A 152 -4.50 -9.17 3.08
N THR A 153 -4.05 -9.26 4.33
CA THR A 153 -4.67 -10.12 5.36
C THR A 153 -5.28 -9.35 6.52
N ASN A 154 -4.79 -8.14 6.79
CA ASN A 154 -5.18 -7.30 7.90
C ASN A 154 -5.26 -5.84 7.46
N ILE A 155 -6.08 -5.07 8.19
CA ILE A 155 -6.20 -3.63 8.05
C ILE A 155 -5.98 -3.04 9.44
N VAL A 156 -5.12 -2.03 9.52
CA VAL A 156 -4.96 -1.17 10.69
C VAL A 156 -5.68 0.13 10.40
N SER A 157 -6.71 0.43 11.18
CA SER A 157 -7.58 1.60 11.01
C SER A 157 -7.38 2.59 12.15
N GLY A 158 -7.49 3.88 11.86
CA GLY A 158 -7.40 4.92 12.87
C GLY A 158 -7.84 6.30 12.37
N LYS A 159 -7.98 7.24 13.29
CA LYS A 159 -8.26 8.65 12.98
C LYS A 159 -6.98 9.48 13.06
N LEU A 160 -6.77 10.37 12.09
CA LEU A 160 -5.69 11.34 12.06
C LEU A 160 -6.23 12.70 12.50
N SER A 161 -6.02 13.02 13.77
CA SER A 161 -6.38 14.34 14.30
C SER A 161 -5.35 15.39 13.90
N SER A 162 -5.73 16.67 13.97
CA SER A 162 -4.82 17.78 13.74
C SER A 162 -3.55 17.66 14.61
N GLY A 163 -2.38 17.86 14.01
CA GLY A 163 -1.08 17.69 14.64
C GLY A 163 -0.56 16.25 14.68
N ASN A 164 -1.26 15.29 14.06
CA ASN A 164 -0.75 13.92 13.86
C ASN A 164 -0.13 13.81 12.47
N ALA A 165 0.88 12.96 12.34
CA ALA A 165 1.44 12.58 11.05
C ALA A 165 1.69 11.07 11.01
N ILE A 166 1.46 10.48 9.84
CA ILE A 166 1.89 9.12 9.52
C ILE A 166 3.06 9.24 8.55
N VAL A 167 4.14 8.50 8.84
CA VAL A 167 5.36 8.40 8.03
C VAL A 167 5.59 6.96 7.61
#